data_AF-A3TMW9-F1
#
_entry.id   AF-A3TMW9-F1
#
_cell.length_a   1.000
_cell.length_b   1.000
_cell.length_c   1.000
_cell.angle_alpha   90.00
_cell.angle_beta   90.00
_cell.angle_gamma   90.00
#
_symmetry.space_group_name_H-M   'P 1'
#
loop_
_entity.id
_entity.type
_entity.pdbx_description
1 polymer ?
#
loop_
_entity_poly.entity_id
_entity_poly.type
_entity_poly.pdbx_seq_one_letter_code
_entity_poly.pdbx_strand_id
1 'polypeptide(L)'
;MDVRSALERIFIALGGDLAAQAGKRSTPLQGDFVDPNTGTFIEIDESQHFTSFRATSLMLYPRGVLLGFDYAGYVALCARLAPRSDRYRASKAAVGFGAGGRQRQRAYHDALRDLLAPAFGQPPVIRIPVLDGGGAAAYARERDQIRERLNTVVDGGVSQKAADDER
;
A
#
# COMPACT_ATOMS: atom_id res chain seq x y z
N MET A 1 -16.92 -0.48 8.80
CA MET A 1 -16.86 -0.89 7.38
C MET A 1 -15.81 -1.96 7.30
N ASP A 2 -16.13 -3.14 6.77
CA ASP A 2 -15.15 -4.21 6.58
C ASP A 2 -14.21 -3.90 5.39
N VAL A 3 -13.09 -4.62 5.31
CA VAL A 3 -12.04 -4.40 4.31
C VAL A 3 -12.52 -4.66 2.88
N ARG A 4 -13.36 -5.68 2.66
CA ARG A 4 -13.89 -5.99 1.32
C ARG A 4 -14.74 -4.83 0.80
N SER A 5 -15.67 -4.36 1.63
CA SER A 5 -16.53 -3.22 1.30
C SER A 5 -15.72 -1.96 1.00
N ALA A 6 -14.65 -1.72 1.77
CA ALA A 6 -13.77 -0.57 1.53
C ALA A 6 -13.01 -0.68 0.20
N LEU A 7 -12.48 -1.85 -0.13
CA LEU A 7 -11.79 -2.10 -1.39
C LEU A 7 -12.73 -1.94 -2.59
N GLU A 8 -13.96 -2.44 -2.50
CA GLU A 8 -14.98 -2.25 -3.53
C GLU A 8 -15.27 -0.76 -3.74
N ARG A 9 -15.47 -0.01 -2.65
CA ARG A 9 -15.69 1.44 -2.71
C ARG A 9 -14.50 2.19 -3.31
N ILE A 10 -13.27 1.82 -2.98
CA ILE A 10 -12.05 2.39 -3.58
C ILE A 10 -12.02 2.08 -5.08
N PHE A 11 -12.27 0.83 -5.46
CA PHE A 11 -12.26 0.41 -6.86
C PHE A 11 -13.25 1.23 -7.70
N ILE A 12 -14.49 1.38 -7.22
CA ILE A 12 -15.53 2.19 -7.86
C ILE A 12 -15.13 3.67 -7.91
N ALA A 13 -14.65 4.24 -6.80
CA ALA A 13 -14.23 5.65 -6.74
C ALA A 13 -13.05 5.96 -7.68
N LEU A 14 -12.23 4.96 -7.99
CA LEU A 14 -11.15 5.03 -8.97
C LEU A 14 -11.63 4.71 -10.40
N GLY A 15 -12.94 4.72 -10.67
CA GLY A 15 -13.50 4.46 -12.00
C GLY A 15 -13.25 3.03 -12.50
N GLY A 16 -13.21 2.07 -11.57
CA GLY A 16 -13.04 0.66 -11.90
C GLY A 16 -14.29 0.06 -12.55
N ASP A 17 -14.07 -0.84 -13.51
CA ASP A 17 -15.10 -1.66 -14.15
C ASP A 17 -15.10 -3.05 -13.52
N LEU A 18 -16.15 -3.35 -12.75
CA LEU A 18 -16.29 -4.60 -12.01
C LEU A 18 -16.40 -5.82 -12.95
N ALA A 19 -17.07 -5.68 -14.09
CA ALA A 19 -17.22 -6.76 -15.05
C ALA A 19 -15.88 -7.09 -15.71
N ALA A 20 -15.15 -6.07 -16.14
CA ALA A 20 -13.81 -6.23 -16.69
C ALA A 20 -12.82 -6.81 -15.67
N GLN A 21 -12.95 -6.43 -14.39
CA GLN A 21 -12.11 -6.95 -13.32
C GLN A 21 -12.42 -8.41 -12.97
N ALA A 22 -13.69 -8.81 -12.96
CA ALA A 22 -14.11 -10.18 -12.68
C ALA A 22 -13.63 -11.18 -13.74
N GLY A 23 -13.53 -10.76 -15.00
CA GLY A 23 -12.98 -11.59 -16.09
C GLY A 23 -11.46 -11.77 -16.04
N LYS A 24 -10.75 -11.10 -15.13
CA LYS A 24 -9.29 -11.13 -15.07
C LYS A 24 -8.79 -12.38 -14.34
N ARG A 25 -7.78 -13.03 -14.90
CA ARG A 25 -7.04 -14.11 -14.21
C ARG A 25 -6.47 -13.59 -12.89
N SER A 26 -6.70 -14.33 -11.81
CA SER A 26 -6.06 -14.07 -10.53
C SER A 26 -4.55 -14.27 -10.67
N THR A 27 -3.78 -13.24 -10.34
CA THR A 27 -2.32 -13.26 -10.34
C THR A 27 -1.83 -12.70 -9.00
N PRO A 28 -0.78 -13.30 -8.39
CA PRO A 28 -0.22 -12.77 -7.15
C PRO A 28 0.21 -11.31 -7.33
N LEU A 29 -0.15 -10.47 -6.37
CA LEU A 29 0.33 -9.10 -6.34
C LEU A 29 1.71 -9.10 -5.69
N GLN A 30 2.75 -8.98 -6.49
CA GLN A 30 4.14 -8.91 -6.00
C GLN A 30 4.35 -7.58 -5.26
N GLY A 31 5.09 -7.61 -4.15
CA GLY A 31 5.66 -6.41 -3.53
C GLY A 31 7.15 -6.30 -3.82
N ASP A 32 7.76 -5.17 -3.47
CA ASP A 32 9.19 -4.95 -3.73
C ASP A 32 10.08 -5.83 -2.84
N PHE A 33 9.79 -5.88 -1.54
CA PHE A 33 10.51 -6.70 -0.58
C PHE A 33 9.57 -7.33 0.46
N VAL A 34 10.01 -8.45 1.02
CA VAL A 34 9.39 -9.10 2.18
C VAL A 34 10.49 -9.41 3.18
N ASP A 35 10.32 -8.96 4.43
CA ASP A 35 11.21 -9.40 5.51
C ASP A 35 10.91 -10.86 5.85
N PRO A 36 11.89 -11.78 5.76
CA PRO A 36 11.63 -13.21 5.92
C PRO A 36 11.33 -13.60 7.37
N ASN A 37 11.71 -12.79 8.36
CA ASN A 37 11.51 -13.10 9.77
C ASN A 37 10.10 -12.78 10.23
N THR A 38 9.54 -11.68 9.74
CA THR A 38 8.23 -11.17 10.14
C THR A 38 7.13 -11.37 9.09
N GLY A 39 7.51 -11.65 7.85
CA GLY A 39 6.59 -11.63 6.71
C GLY A 39 6.12 -10.22 6.33
N THR A 40 6.74 -9.16 6.88
CA THR A 40 6.36 -7.77 6.62
C THR A 40 6.69 -7.38 5.18
N PHE A 41 5.69 -6.90 4.45
CA PHE A 41 5.88 -6.30 3.14
C PHE A 41 6.51 -4.91 3.26
N ILE A 42 7.50 -4.64 2.42
CA ILE A 42 8.14 -3.33 2.30
C ILE A 42 8.03 -2.87 0.84
N GLU A 43 7.40 -1.73 0.62
CA GLU A 43 7.18 -1.13 -0.71
C GLU A 43 7.98 0.17 -0.84
N ILE A 44 8.59 0.36 -2.00
CA ILE A 44 9.39 1.54 -2.34
C ILE A 44 8.57 2.45 -3.25
N ASP A 45 8.03 3.51 -2.65
CA ASP A 45 7.13 4.41 -3.35
C ASP A 45 7.91 5.57 -4.00
N GLU A 46 8.12 5.47 -5.31
CA GLU A 46 8.62 6.58 -6.12
C GLU A 46 7.51 7.58 -6.49
N SER A 47 7.90 8.72 -7.09
CA SER A 47 6.97 9.82 -7.44
C SER A 47 5.65 9.38 -8.09
N GLN A 48 5.69 8.38 -8.97
CA GLN A 48 4.56 7.75 -9.66
C GLN A 48 3.49 7.09 -8.76
N HIS A 49 3.76 6.87 -7.47
CA HIS A 49 2.76 6.42 -6.49
C HIS A 49 1.98 7.59 -5.88
N PHE A 50 2.56 8.79 -5.84
CA PHE A 50 1.96 9.97 -5.21
C PHE A 50 1.11 10.74 -6.23
N THR A 51 -0.09 10.21 -6.48
CA THR A 51 -1.07 10.71 -7.46
C THR A 51 -2.34 11.21 -6.78
N SER A 52 -3.17 11.98 -7.50
CA SER A 52 -4.52 12.31 -7.02
C SER A 52 -5.36 11.05 -6.74
N PHE A 53 -5.22 10.02 -7.58
CA PHE A 53 -5.86 8.72 -7.38
C PHE A 53 -5.41 8.03 -6.09
N ARG A 54 -4.12 8.11 -5.74
CA ARG A 54 -3.62 7.57 -4.48
C ARG A 54 -4.22 8.31 -3.29
N ALA A 55 -4.31 9.65 -3.34
CA ALA A 55 -4.99 10.43 -2.31
C ALA A 55 -6.47 10.00 -2.16
N THR A 56 -7.20 9.83 -3.26
CA THR A 56 -8.57 9.32 -3.25
C THR A 56 -8.66 7.95 -2.56
N SER A 57 -7.76 7.02 -2.88
CA SER A 57 -7.76 5.71 -2.25
C SER A 57 -7.53 5.77 -0.73
N LEU A 58 -6.56 6.58 -0.28
CA LEU A 58 -6.23 6.75 1.15
C LEU A 58 -7.41 7.31 1.93
N MET A 59 -8.08 8.35 1.40
CA MET A 59 -9.25 8.97 2.05
C MET A 59 -10.44 8.02 2.24
N LEU A 60 -10.45 6.88 1.56
CA LEU A 60 -11.49 5.87 1.64
C LEU A 60 -11.10 4.68 2.54
N TYR A 61 -9.92 4.70 3.17
CA TYR A 61 -9.52 3.66 4.10
C TYR A 61 -10.47 3.62 5.31
N PRO A 62 -10.78 2.42 5.85
CA PRO A 62 -11.53 2.30 7.09
C PRO A 62 -10.83 3.03 8.24
N ARG A 63 -11.61 3.66 9.12
CA ARG A 63 -11.05 4.24 10.36
C ARG A 63 -10.43 3.14 11.21
N GLY A 64 -9.25 3.42 11.77
CA GLY A 64 -8.55 2.49 12.66
C GLY A 64 -7.76 1.38 11.95
N VAL A 65 -7.61 1.44 10.62
CA VAL A 65 -6.71 0.52 9.93
C VAL A 65 -5.26 0.71 10.41
N LEU A 66 -4.58 -0.40 10.66
CA LEU A 66 -3.16 -0.39 11.03
C LEU A 66 -2.33 -0.14 9.77
N LEU A 67 -1.51 0.92 9.79
CA LEU A 67 -0.64 1.29 8.67
C LEU A 67 0.81 1.30 9.14
N GLY A 68 1.70 0.76 8.32
CA GLY A 68 3.15 0.81 8.54
C GLY A 68 3.78 2.08 7.97
N PHE A 69 3.01 3.15 7.78
CA PHE A 69 3.46 4.43 7.22
C PHE A 69 2.58 5.59 7.73
N ASP A 70 3.10 6.82 7.65
CA ASP A 70 2.38 8.03 8.03
C ASP A 70 1.29 8.38 7.00
N TYR A 71 0.03 8.15 7.38
CA TYR A 71 -1.14 8.47 6.56
C TYR A 71 -1.17 9.95 6.12
N ALA A 72 -0.98 10.88 7.07
CA ALA A 72 -1.09 12.30 6.80
C ALA A 72 0.06 12.77 5.88
N GLY A 73 1.28 12.29 6.16
CA GLY A 73 2.45 12.50 5.31
C GLY A 73 2.23 12.00 3.88
N TYR A 74 1.69 10.79 3.71
CA TYR A 74 1.40 10.25 2.38
C TYR A 74 0.33 11.03 1.61
N VAL A 75 -0.73 11.48 2.28
CA VAL A 75 -1.74 12.36 1.67
C VAL A 75 -1.11 13.69 1.24
N ALA A 76 -0.27 14.29 2.08
CA ALA A 76 0.44 15.53 1.75
C ALA A 76 1.43 15.35 0.58
N LEU A 77 2.14 14.21 0.52
CA LEU A 77 2.99 13.86 -0.61
C LEU A 77 2.20 13.73 -1.91
N CYS A 78 1.02 13.09 -1.87
CA CYS A 78 0.13 13.00 -3.02
C CYS A 78 -0.30 14.40 -3.50
N ALA A 79 -0.73 15.28 -2.58
CA ALA A 79 -1.11 16.64 -2.94
C ALA A 79 0.05 17.42 -3.59
N ARG A 80 1.27 17.27 -3.06
CA ARG A 80 2.46 17.96 -3.57
C ARG A 80 2.91 17.44 -4.94
N LEU A 81 2.85 16.13 -5.17
CA LEU A 81 3.46 15.49 -6.34
C LEU A 81 2.47 15.21 -7.48
N ALA A 82 1.16 15.16 -7.21
CA ALA A 82 0.11 14.88 -8.20
C ALA A 82 0.23 15.70 -9.50
N PRO A 83 0.53 17.02 -9.50
CA PRO A 83 0.65 17.78 -10.75
C PRO A 83 1.64 17.20 -11.76
N ARG A 84 2.71 16.54 -11.27
CA ARG A 84 3.69 15.83 -12.09
C ARG A 84 3.30 14.36 -12.26
N SER A 85 2.96 13.69 -11.16
CA SER A 85 2.76 12.24 -11.12
C SER A 85 1.52 11.77 -11.88
N ASP A 86 0.46 12.59 -11.92
CA ASP A 86 -0.77 12.29 -12.67
C ASP A 86 -0.53 12.31 -14.19
N ARG A 87 0.57 12.90 -14.66
CA ARG A 87 0.96 12.85 -16.08
C ARG A 87 1.75 11.59 -16.42
N TYR A 88 2.34 10.91 -15.43
CA TYR A 88 3.22 9.77 -15.65
C TYR A 88 2.44 8.58 -16.23
N ARG A 89 2.68 8.24 -17.51
CA ARG A 89 1.95 7.18 -18.23
C ARG A 89 0.41 7.39 -18.22
N ALA A 90 -0.04 8.64 -18.28
CA ALA A 90 -1.48 8.99 -18.22
C ALA A 90 -2.32 8.35 -19.33
N SER A 91 -1.73 8.00 -20.47
CA SER A 91 -2.43 7.31 -21.58
C SER A 91 -2.44 5.79 -21.44
N LYS A 92 -1.64 5.19 -20.54
CA LYS A 92 -1.46 3.74 -20.47
C LYS A 92 -2.72 3.08 -19.92
N ALA A 93 -3.32 2.22 -20.73
CA ALA A 93 -4.48 1.43 -20.33
C ALA A 93 -4.12 0.41 -19.24
N ALA A 94 -5.14 0.02 -18.47
CA ALA A 94 -5.04 -1.05 -17.50
C ALA A 94 -6.37 -1.84 -17.43
N VAL A 95 -6.27 -3.16 -17.37
CA VAL A 95 -7.44 -4.04 -17.16
C VAL A 95 -8.13 -3.65 -15.86
N GLY A 96 -9.46 -3.56 -15.90
CA GLY A 96 -10.31 -3.08 -14.80
C GLY A 96 -10.45 -1.57 -14.72
N PHE A 97 -9.66 -0.78 -15.45
CA PHE A 97 -9.70 0.70 -15.39
C PHE A 97 -9.70 1.39 -16.76
N GLY A 98 -9.68 0.64 -17.87
CA GLY A 98 -9.75 1.15 -19.23
C GLY A 98 -8.56 2.00 -19.66
N ALA A 99 -8.79 2.89 -20.64
CA ALA A 99 -7.79 3.82 -21.17
C ALA A 99 -7.29 4.78 -20.07
N GLY A 100 -5.97 5.01 -20.04
CA GLY A 100 -5.33 5.80 -18.99
C GLY A 100 -5.49 5.23 -17.57
N GLY A 101 -5.87 3.96 -17.43
CA GLY A 101 -6.17 3.32 -16.14
C GLY A 101 -4.95 2.98 -15.28
N ARG A 102 -3.71 3.13 -15.76
CA ARG A 102 -2.54 2.60 -15.06
C ARG A 102 -2.32 3.19 -13.67
N GLN A 103 -2.56 4.48 -13.49
CA GLN A 103 -2.39 5.14 -12.18
C GLN A 103 -3.50 4.73 -11.21
N ARG A 104 -4.74 4.60 -11.70
CA ARG A 104 -5.89 4.12 -10.93
C ARG A 104 -5.69 2.67 -10.47
N GLN A 105 -5.19 1.82 -11.36
CA GLN A 105 -4.78 0.47 -11.02
C GLN A 105 -3.67 0.45 -9.96
N ARG A 106 -2.64 1.30 -10.08
CA ARG A 106 -1.56 1.38 -9.09
C ARG A 106 -2.10 1.78 -7.72
N ALA A 107 -2.90 2.84 -7.64
CA ALA A 107 -3.53 3.29 -6.40
C ALA A 107 -4.41 2.21 -5.77
N TYR A 108 -5.17 1.45 -6.58
CA TYR A 108 -5.97 0.34 -6.10
C TYR A 108 -5.12 -0.84 -5.60
N HIS A 109 -4.05 -1.21 -6.30
CA HIS A 109 -3.13 -2.25 -5.86
C HIS A 109 -2.41 -1.86 -4.57
N ASP A 110 -2.05 -0.59 -4.41
CA ASP A 110 -1.49 -0.08 -3.17
C ASP A 110 -2.50 -0.22 -2.02
N ALA A 111 -3.77 0.10 -2.25
CA ALA A 111 -4.84 -0.12 -1.27
C ALA A 111 -5.07 -1.61 -0.94
N LEU A 112 -4.99 -2.50 -1.94
CA LEU A 112 -5.08 -3.94 -1.70
C LEU A 112 -4.02 -4.42 -0.72
N ARG A 113 -2.75 -4.05 -0.92
CA ARG A 113 -1.68 -4.49 0.00
C ARG A 113 -1.88 -3.92 1.40
N ASP A 114 -2.13 -2.62 1.50
CA ASP A 114 -2.24 -1.94 2.79
C ASP A 114 -3.40 -2.45 3.64
N LEU A 115 -4.53 -2.77 3.01
CA LEU A 115 -5.74 -3.20 3.72
C LEU A 115 -5.79 -4.72 3.93
N LEU A 116 -5.29 -5.52 2.99
CA LEU A 116 -5.37 -6.97 3.09
C LEU A 116 -4.30 -7.56 4.00
N ALA A 117 -3.07 -7.04 4.00
CA ALA A 117 -2.01 -7.57 4.87
C ALA A 117 -2.46 -7.67 6.35
N PRO A 118 -2.87 -6.56 7.01
CA PRO A 118 -3.37 -6.65 8.38
C PRO A 118 -4.68 -7.46 8.51
N ALA A 119 -5.56 -7.45 7.51
CA ALA A 119 -6.80 -8.22 7.54
C ALA A 119 -6.57 -9.74 7.52
N PHE A 120 -5.44 -10.19 6.98
CA PHE A 120 -5.01 -11.59 6.98
C PHE A 120 -4.02 -11.90 8.12
N GLY A 121 -3.90 -11.03 9.12
CA GLY A 121 -3.03 -11.23 10.26
C GLY A 121 -1.54 -11.02 9.98
N GLN A 122 -1.18 -10.46 8.82
CA GLN A 122 0.19 -10.05 8.54
C GLN A 122 0.48 -8.66 9.14
N PRO A 123 1.76 -8.33 9.39
CA PRO A 123 2.12 -6.98 9.81
C PRO A 123 1.69 -5.92 8.78
N PRO A 124 1.38 -4.69 9.22
CA PRO A 124 1.09 -3.59 8.31
C PRO A 124 2.24 -3.33 7.32
N VAL A 125 1.89 -3.06 6.06
CA VAL A 125 2.86 -2.77 5.00
C VAL A 125 3.68 -1.53 5.36
N ILE A 126 5.01 -1.66 5.32
CA ILE A 126 5.93 -0.53 5.43
C ILE A 126 6.09 0.10 4.05
N ARG A 127 5.87 1.41 3.95
CA ARG A 127 6.06 2.14 2.69
C ARG A 127 7.13 3.21 2.83
N ILE A 128 8.12 3.19 1.94
CA ILE A 128 9.27 4.09 1.96
C ILE A 128 9.17 5.08 0.79
N PRO A 129 8.95 6.38 1.05
CA PRO A 129 8.90 7.38 -0.01
C PRO A 129 10.30 7.68 -0.54
N VAL A 130 10.53 7.40 -1.83
CA VAL A 130 11.75 7.79 -2.55
C VAL A 130 11.51 9.08 -3.32
N LEU A 131 12.02 10.17 -2.75
CA LEU A 131 11.96 11.52 -3.29
C LEU A 131 13.28 11.88 -3.99
N ASP A 132 13.47 13.16 -4.33
CA ASP A 132 14.57 13.63 -5.20
C ASP A 132 16.00 13.33 -4.70
N GLY A 133 16.18 12.88 -3.44
CA GLY A 133 17.46 12.39 -2.91
C GLY A 133 17.79 10.92 -3.21
N GLY A 134 16.92 10.20 -3.92
CA GLY A 134 17.12 8.80 -4.31
C GLY A 134 17.03 7.79 -3.16
N GLY A 135 17.33 6.53 -3.48
CA GLY A 135 17.16 5.40 -2.55
C GLY A 135 18.06 5.48 -1.32
N ALA A 136 19.32 5.92 -1.46
CA ALA A 136 20.24 6.04 -0.33
C ALA A 136 19.76 7.07 0.71
N ALA A 137 19.28 8.24 0.26
CA ALA A 137 18.72 9.23 1.16
C ALA A 137 17.41 8.75 1.79
N ALA A 138 16.57 8.01 1.04
CA ALA A 138 15.36 7.41 1.60
C ALA A 138 15.69 6.39 2.70
N TYR A 139 16.64 5.49 2.44
CA TYR A 139 17.10 4.54 3.44
C TYR A 139 17.66 5.23 4.68
N ALA A 140 18.51 6.26 4.52
CA ALA A 140 19.07 6.99 5.65
C ALA A 140 18.00 7.63 6.55
N ARG A 141 16.87 8.09 5.98
CA ARG A 141 15.75 8.66 6.75
C ARG A 141 14.91 7.59 7.45
N GLU A 142 14.65 6.47 6.77
CA GLU A 142 13.67 5.49 7.23
C GLU A 142 14.28 4.31 8.00
N ARG A 143 15.60 4.09 7.94
CA ARG A 143 16.26 2.86 8.47
C ARG A 143 15.91 2.56 9.93
N ASP A 144 15.82 3.59 10.78
CA ASP A 144 15.62 3.40 12.21
C ASP A 144 14.15 3.06 12.48
N GLN A 145 13.20 3.70 11.78
CA GLN A 145 11.78 3.35 11.83
C GLN A 145 11.51 1.95 11.26
N ILE A 146 12.19 1.55 10.19
CA ILE A 146 12.06 0.20 9.62
C ILE A 146 12.50 -0.83 10.65
N ARG A 147 13.67 -0.63 11.28
CA ARG A 147 14.19 -1.52 12.32
C ARG A 147 13.24 -1.61 13.51
N GLU A 148 12.76 -0.47 14.01
CA GLU A 148 11.83 -0.43 15.14
C GLU A 148 10.53 -1.19 14.83
N ARG A 149 9.94 -0.98 13.66
CA ARG A 149 8.71 -1.68 13.22
C ARG A 149 8.93 -3.17 13.11
N LEU A 150 10.02 -3.61 12.51
CA LEU A 150 10.33 -5.04 12.38
C LEU A 150 10.59 -5.70 13.75
N ASN A 151 11.32 -5.04 14.65
CA ASN A 151 11.56 -5.55 16.00
C ASN A 151 10.27 -5.66 16.81
N THR A 152 9.39 -4.66 16.74
CA THR A 152 8.10 -4.67 17.44
C THR A 152 7.25 -5.88 17.04
N VAL A 153 7.28 -6.26 15.77
CA VAL A 153 6.56 -7.44 15.28
C VAL A 153 7.16 -8.73 15.85
N VAL A 154 8.49 -8.83 15.91
CA VAL A 154 9.18 -9.98 16.50
C VAL A 154 8.81 -10.13 17.99
N ASP A 155 8.89 -9.04 18.75
CA ASP A 155 8.63 -9.06 20.19
C ASP A 155 7.16 -9.38 20.52
N GLY A 156 6.22 -8.89 19.70
CA GLY A 156 4.81 -9.25 19.78
C GLY A 156 4.53 -10.72 19.43
N GLY A 157 5.23 -11.26 18.42
CA GLY A 157 5.12 -12.65 18.01
C GLY A 157 5.68 -13.64 19.03
N VAL A 158 6.78 -13.30 19.73
CA VAL A 158 7.35 -14.11 20.82
C VAL A 158 6.39 -14.17 22.02
N SER A 159 5.74 -13.05 22.35
CA SER A 159 4.78 -12.98 23.45
C SER A 159 3.50 -13.78 23.21
N GLN A 160 3.03 -13.88 21.95
CA GLN A 160 1.87 -14.72 21.61
C GLN A 160 2.19 -16.23 21.64
N LYS A 161 3.41 -16.63 21.23
CA LYS A 161 3.80 -18.05 21.15
C LYS A 161 3.99 -18.71 22.52
N ALA A 162 4.39 -17.94 23.53
CA ALA A 162 4.52 -18.42 24.91
C ALA A 162 3.16 -18.74 25.58
N ALA A 163 2.04 -18.22 25.06
CA ALA A 163 0.72 -18.47 25.62
C ALA A 163 0.00 -19.69 25.01
N ASP A 164 0.45 -20.16 23.83
CA ASP A 164 -0.16 -21.30 23.12
C ASP A 164 0.52 -22.65 23.43
N ASP A 165 1.73 -22.66 24.00
CA ASP A 165 2.44 -23.89 24.42
C ASP A 165 2.04 -24.38 25.84
N GLU A 166 1.10 -23.69 26.52
CA GLU A 166 0.56 -24.09 27.83
C GLU A 166 -0.88 -24.67 27.78
N ARG A 167 -1.37 -25.13 26.62
CA ARG A 167 -2.72 -25.76 26.49
C ARG A 167 -2.73 -27.19 25.99
#